data_AF-A0A973GT80-F1
#
_entry.id   AF-A0A973GT80-F1
#
_cell.length_a   1.000
_cell.length_b   1.000
_cell.length_c   1.000
_cell.angle_alpha   90.00
_cell.angle_beta   90.00
_cell.angle_gamma   90.00
#
_symmetry.space_group_name_H-M   'P 1'
#
loop_
_entity.id
_entity.type
_entity.pdbx_description
1 polymer ?
#
loop_
_entity_poly.entity_id
_entity_poly.type
_entity_poly.pdbx_seq_one_letter_code
_entity_poly.pdbx_strand_id
1 'polypeptide(L)'
;MAIADNQRLVTLQAATGLRIEGSPGHRQEKAVTFRAADMGRRPVRASSSGEQIKVNGKAYRGTIEIRKKGNGTLLVINDLDLESYLLGVVAAEIPADWEMEVLKAQAVASRTYALYQKQNAGRRSYHILATVDSQMYLGKRGERQRAAQAVKETRGMIITYHGEVIPAFYHASCGGHTEDALVLWGIDEPYLKGVDCDCQNISTFGSWEKRVTMAGIIRALGREGYRLGEVNSVEIGTLTAAGRVKNVLFRHAGGTTSVPAETLRATLGYSSLPSIFFEPEIIGREVVLSGRGLGHGVGLC
;
A
#
# COMPACT_ATOMS: atom_id res chain seq x y z
N MET A 1 10.68 -2.91 12.84
CA MET A 1 9.83 -2.98 11.64
C MET A 1 10.70 -3.38 10.47
N ALA A 2 10.20 -4.24 9.60
CA ALA A 2 10.95 -4.79 8.48
C ALA A 2 10.10 -4.58 7.23
N ILE A 3 10.52 -3.65 6.37
CA ILE A 3 9.73 -3.13 5.26
C ILE A 3 10.34 -3.60 3.95
N ALA A 4 9.56 -4.32 3.15
CA ALA A 4 10.05 -4.93 1.92
C ALA A 4 9.69 -4.16 0.64
N ASP A 5 10.63 -4.18 -0.32
CA ASP A 5 10.44 -3.75 -1.70
C ASP A 5 11.23 -4.68 -2.66
N ASN A 6 10.71 -4.93 -3.87
CA ASN A 6 11.35 -5.80 -4.85
C ASN A 6 12.18 -4.99 -5.84
N GLN A 7 13.43 -5.42 -6.07
CA GLN A 7 14.39 -4.71 -6.92
C GLN A 7 15.13 -5.67 -7.85
N ARG A 8 15.57 -5.21 -9.03
CA ARG A 8 16.44 -6.01 -9.93
C ARG A 8 17.92 -5.79 -9.63
N LEU A 9 18.26 -4.58 -9.20
CA LEU A 9 19.60 -4.11 -8.89
C LEU A 9 19.52 -3.25 -7.63
N VAL A 10 20.49 -3.39 -6.73
CA VAL A 10 20.52 -2.63 -5.48
C VAL A 10 21.90 -2.03 -5.29
N THR A 11 21.99 -0.71 -5.34
CA THR A 11 23.18 0.04 -4.97
C THR A 11 22.98 0.66 -3.59
N LEU A 12 23.83 0.27 -2.65
CA LEU A 12 23.91 0.86 -1.31
C LEU A 12 25.01 1.92 -1.26
N GLN A 13 24.76 3.03 -0.58
CA GLN A 13 25.76 4.07 -0.35
C GLN A 13 25.63 4.66 1.06
N ALA A 14 26.74 4.94 1.71
CA ALA A 14 26.77 5.67 2.98
C ALA A 14 27.99 6.59 3.05
N ALA A 15 27.78 7.82 3.55
CA ALA A 15 28.83 8.85 3.60
C ALA A 15 30.00 8.42 4.51
N THR A 16 29.68 7.76 5.61
CA THR A 16 30.61 7.28 6.64
C THR A 16 31.10 5.84 6.37
N GLY A 17 30.77 5.27 5.21
CA GLY A 17 31.06 3.87 4.88
C GLY A 17 29.98 2.90 5.34
N LEU A 18 29.94 1.73 4.70
CA LEU A 18 29.01 0.64 4.98
C LEU A 18 29.74 -0.48 5.71
N ARG A 19 29.10 -1.04 6.74
CA ARG A 19 29.46 -2.33 7.32
C ARG A 19 28.54 -3.40 6.73
N ILE A 20 29.13 -4.35 6.02
CA ILE A 20 28.41 -5.43 5.33
C ILE A 20 28.69 -6.76 6.02
N GLU A 21 27.62 -7.45 6.41
CA GLU A 21 27.64 -8.79 6.99
C GLU A 21 27.02 -9.80 6.02
N GLY A 22 27.62 -10.99 5.91
CA GLY A 22 27.15 -12.06 5.02
C GLY A 22 27.72 -12.05 3.59
N SER A 23 28.64 -11.15 3.27
CA SER A 23 29.43 -11.14 2.03
C SER A 23 30.86 -11.67 2.27
N PRO A 24 31.53 -12.32 1.30
CA PRO A 24 32.95 -12.64 1.41
C PRO A 24 33.76 -11.33 1.48
N GLY A 25 34.31 -11.01 2.65
CA GLY A 25 35.12 -9.82 2.90
C GLY A 25 34.38 -8.75 3.70
N HIS A 26 34.82 -8.52 4.94
CA HIS A 26 34.46 -7.32 5.70
C HIS A 26 35.17 -6.12 5.09
N ARG A 27 34.53 -5.44 4.13
CA ARG A 27 35.03 -4.16 3.61
C ARG A 27 34.15 -3.00 4.08
N GLN A 28 34.79 -1.95 4.59
CA GLN A 28 34.18 -0.63 4.66
C GLN A 28 34.21 -0.02 3.26
N GLU A 29 33.08 -0.06 2.55
CA GLU A 29 32.94 0.58 1.25
C GLU A 29 31.96 1.75 1.36
N LYS A 30 32.24 2.87 0.68
CA LYS A 30 31.29 3.99 0.62
C LYS A 30 30.08 3.68 -0.28
N ALA A 31 30.24 2.72 -1.19
CA ALA A 31 29.18 2.24 -2.08
C ALA A 31 29.42 0.78 -2.47
N VAL A 32 28.35 0.00 -2.60
CA VAL A 32 28.37 -1.38 -3.09
C VAL A 32 27.13 -1.63 -3.94
N THR A 33 27.23 -2.46 -4.97
CA THR A 33 26.10 -2.83 -5.83
C THR A 33 25.90 -4.34 -5.82
N PHE A 34 24.64 -4.77 -5.64
CA PHE A 34 24.22 -6.17 -5.64
C PHE A 34 23.33 -6.47 -6.84
N ARG A 35 23.65 -7.56 -7.54
CA ARG A 35 22.75 -8.23 -8.50
C ARG A 35 22.31 -9.56 -7.93
N ALA A 36 21.16 -10.07 -8.37
CA ALA A 36 20.69 -11.39 -7.95
C ALA A 36 21.67 -12.51 -8.31
N ALA A 37 22.40 -12.40 -9.43
CA ALA A 37 23.44 -13.36 -9.81
C ALA A 37 24.58 -13.44 -8.78
N ASP A 38 24.95 -12.30 -8.18
CA ASP A 38 26.08 -12.16 -7.27
C ASP A 38 25.74 -12.53 -5.82
N MET A 39 24.44 -12.69 -5.53
CA MET A 39 23.94 -13.00 -4.18
C MET A 39 23.93 -14.51 -3.91
N GLY A 40 24.49 -14.89 -2.75
CA GLY A 40 24.36 -16.22 -2.18
C GLY A 40 22.97 -16.52 -1.61
N ARG A 41 22.82 -17.71 -0.99
CA ARG A 41 21.57 -18.12 -0.32
C ARG A 41 21.29 -17.37 0.98
N ARG A 42 22.33 -16.89 1.66
CA ARG A 42 22.19 -16.13 2.91
C ARG A 42 21.89 -14.66 2.61
N PRO A 43 21.08 -13.98 3.45
CA PRO A 43 20.89 -12.54 3.34
C PRO A 43 22.20 -11.78 3.55
N VAL A 44 22.33 -10.64 2.88
CA VAL A 44 23.36 -9.64 3.17
C VAL A 44 22.73 -8.56 4.02
N ARG A 45 23.39 -8.16 5.11
CA ARG A 45 22.95 -7.04 5.96
C ARG A 45 23.96 -5.91 5.88
N ALA A 46 23.48 -4.70 5.61
CA ALA A 46 24.28 -3.50 5.53
C ALA A 46 23.81 -2.49 6.59
N SER A 47 24.75 -2.00 7.37
CA SER A 47 24.57 -0.96 8.37
C SER A 47 25.58 0.17 8.12
N SER A 48 25.32 1.34 8.67
CA SER A 48 26.22 2.49 8.63
C SER A 48 26.31 3.08 10.02
N SER A 49 27.49 3.55 10.43
CA SER A 49 27.67 4.34 11.65
C SER A 49 27.04 5.73 11.53
N GLY A 50 26.84 6.22 10.30
CA GLY A 50 26.05 7.41 10.02
C GLY A 50 24.56 7.10 10.04
N GLU A 51 23.72 8.11 10.29
CA GLU A 51 22.26 7.95 10.48
C GLU A 51 21.48 7.44 9.25
N GLN A 52 22.12 7.23 8.09
CA GLN A 52 21.42 6.84 6.88
C GLN A 52 22.25 5.99 5.91
N ILE A 53 21.53 5.15 5.17
CA ILE A 53 22.00 4.39 4.00
C ILE A 53 21.13 4.78 2.81
N LYS A 54 21.74 5.08 1.67
CA LYS A 54 21.01 5.25 0.41
C LYS A 54 20.86 3.90 -0.29
N VAL A 55 19.64 3.53 -0.65
CA VAL A 55 19.32 2.39 -1.53
C VAL A 55 18.82 2.96 -2.85
N ASN A 56 19.55 2.73 -3.94
CA ASN A 56 19.24 3.27 -5.27
C ASN A 56 18.96 4.80 -5.22
N GLY A 57 19.77 5.53 -4.45
CA GLY A 57 19.67 6.98 -4.27
C GLY A 57 18.68 7.46 -3.20
N LYS A 58 17.73 6.61 -2.75
CA LYS A 58 16.77 6.96 -1.68
C LYS A 58 17.37 6.70 -0.29
N ALA A 59 17.30 7.66 0.62
CA ALA A 59 17.88 7.53 1.96
C ALA A 59 16.93 6.86 2.96
N TYR A 60 17.47 5.96 3.78
CA TYR A 60 16.77 5.19 4.80
C TYR A 60 17.55 5.18 6.12
N ARG A 61 16.83 5.06 7.24
CA ARG A 61 17.39 4.81 8.57
C ARG A 61 17.59 3.31 8.80
N GLY A 62 18.35 2.96 9.83
CA GLY A 62 18.50 1.58 10.29
C GLY A 62 19.34 0.71 9.37
N THR A 63 19.02 -0.57 9.31
CA THR A 63 19.76 -1.60 8.57
C THR A 63 19.03 -1.94 7.29
N ILE A 64 19.79 -2.20 6.22
CA ILE A 64 19.25 -2.73 4.97
C ILE A 64 19.64 -4.19 4.84
N GLU A 65 18.66 -5.08 4.74
CA GLU A 65 18.85 -6.48 4.43
C GLU A 65 18.48 -6.74 2.96
N ILE A 66 19.31 -7.50 2.25
CA ILE A 66 19.08 -7.87 0.84
C ILE A 66 19.02 -9.38 0.76
N ARG A 67 17.95 -9.91 0.15
CA ARG A 67 17.77 -11.34 -0.12
C ARG A 67 17.62 -11.59 -1.62
N LYS A 68 18.21 -12.68 -2.10
CA LYS A 68 17.91 -13.21 -3.43
C LYS A 68 16.57 -13.93 -3.45
N LYS A 69 15.74 -13.64 -4.45
CA LYS A 69 14.51 -14.39 -4.76
C LYS A 69 14.76 -15.42 -5.85
N GLY A 70 13.97 -16.49 -5.86
CA GLY A 70 14.11 -17.59 -6.84
C GLY A 70 13.88 -17.18 -8.29
N ASN A 71 13.16 -16.08 -8.53
CA ASN A 71 12.88 -15.54 -9.86
C ASN A 71 13.98 -14.58 -10.37
N GLY A 72 15.17 -14.57 -9.76
CA GLY A 72 16.28 -13.71 -10.18
C GLY A 72 16.13 -12.22 -9.81
N THR A 73 15.21 -11.88 -8.89
CA THR A 73 15.10 -10.54 -8.31
C THR A 73 15.67 -10.49 -6.89
N LEU A 74 15.79 -9.29 -6.33
CA LEU A 74 16.21 -9.02 -4.97
C LEU A 74 15.01 -8.52 -4.15
N LEU A 75 14.91 -9.01 -2.92
CA LEU A 75 14.05 -8.45 -1.89
C LEU A 75 14.91 -7.55 -1.01
N VAL A 76 14.61 -6.26 -0.97
CA VAL A 76 15.24 -5.30 -0.07
C VAL A 76 14.34 -5.11 1.13
N ILE A 77 14.88 -5.29 2.32
CA ILE A 77 14.17 -5.14 3.59
C ILE A 77 14.86 -4.04 4.39
N ASN A 78 14.14 -2.95 4.68
CA ASN A 78 14.62 -1.95 5.63
C ASN A 78 14.18 -2.34 7.05
N ASP A 79 15.15 -2.61 7.92
CA ASP A 79 14.97 -2.97 9.33
C ASP A 79 15.33 -1.79 10.26
N LEU A 80 14.34 -1.28 11.00
CA LEU A 80 14.45 -0.12 11.89
C LEU A 80 13.41 -0.18 13.02
N ASP A 81 13.55 0.61 14.08
CA ASP A 81 12.54 0.67 15.14
C ASP A 81 11.20 1.26 14.64
N LEU A 82 10.13 1.01 15.40
CA LEU A 82 8.77 1.40 14.99
C LEU A 82 8.59 2.92 14.89
N GLU A 83 9.18 3.69 15.79
CA GLU A 83 9.02 5.14 15.80
C GLU A 83 9.76 5.76 14.61
N SER A 84 10.99 5.32 14.33
CA SER A 84 11.73 5.73 13.13
C SER A 84 11.02 5.35 11.83
N TYR A 85 10.33 4.21 11.79
CA TYR A 85 9.49 3.83 10.66
C TYR A 85 8.36 4.83 10.44
N LEU A 86 7.64 5.21 11.49
CA LEU A 86 6.50 6.13 11.41
C LEU A 86 6.88 7.53 10.91
N LEU A 87 8.10 7.99 11.18
CA LEU A 87 8.61 9.25 10.63
C LEU A 87 8.57 9.28 9.10
N GLY A 88 8.72 8.12 8.45
CA GLY A 88 8.65 8.00 6.99
C GLY A 88 7.28 7.63 6.42
N VAL A 89 6.27 7.39 7.28
CA VAL A 89 4.92 6.95 6.90
C VAL A 89 3.91 8.11 6.95
N VAL A 90 3.85 8.85 8.05
CA VAL A 90 2.74 9.79 8.28
C VAL A 90 2.60 10.82 7.15
N ALA A 91 3.70 11.48 6.77
CA ALA A 91 3.70 12.44 5.65
C ALA A 91 3.77 11.79 4.25
N ALA A 92 3.82 10.45 4.19
CA ALA A 92 3.67 9.70 2.95
C ALA A 92 2.20 9.37 2.68
N GLU A 93 1.39 9.22 3.73
CA GLU A 93 -0.03 8.90 3.65
C GLU A 93 -0.91 10.16 3.56
N ILE A 94 -0.58 11.21 4.32
CA ILE A 94 -1.35 12.45 4.36
C ILE A 94 -0.48 13.71 4.23
N PRO A 95 -1.04 14.83 3.75
CA PRO A 95 -0.31 16.11 3.69
C PRO A 95 0.19 16.57 5.06
N ALA A 96 1.47 16.95 5.13
CA ALA A 96 2.13 17.31 6.39
C ALA A 96 1.68 18.67 6.98
N ASP A 97 0.96 19.47 6.20
CA ASP A 97 0.40 20.77 6.56
C ASP A 97 -1.02 20.68 7.12
N TRP A 98 -1.65 19.50 7.09
CA TRP A 98 -2.93 19.26 7.77
C TRP A 98 -2.85 19.50 9.27
N GLU A 99 -4.02 19.65 9.89
CA GLU A 99 -4.19 19.89 11.32
C GLU A 99 -3.44 18.86 12.17
N MET A 100 -2.85 19.31 13.27
CA MET A 100 -1.96 18.46 14.08
C MET A 100 -2.70 17.23 14.62
N GLU A 101 -3.97 17.37 14.99
CA GLU A 101 -4.77 16.25 15.47
C GLU A 101 -5.04 15.20 14.37
N VAL A 102 -5.11 15.60 13.10
CA VAL A 102 -5.19 14.67 11.96
C VAL A 102 -3.88 13.91 11.79
N LEU A 103 -2.74 14.60 11.90
CA LEU A 103 -1.42 13.97 11.87
C LEU A 103 -1.23 12.97 13.03
N LYS A 104 -1.76 13.29 14.22
CA LYS A 104 -1.73 12.41 15.39
C LYS A 104 -2.62 11.18 15.21
N ALA A 105 -3.85 11.37 14.73
CA ALA A 105 -4.76 10.27 14.43
C ALA A 105 -4.12 9.30 13.42
N GLN A 106 -3.53 9.83 12.34
CA GLN A 106 -2.80 9.02 11.36
C GLN A 106 -1.58 8.33 11.98
N ALA A 107 -0.80 9.01 12.84
CA ALA A 107 0.34 8.39 13.51
C ALA A 107 -0.07 7.19 14.38
N VAL A 108 -1.17 7.31 15.13
CA VAL A 108 -1.73 6.24 15.97
C VAL A 108 -2.28 5.10 15.10
N ALA A 109 -3.05 5.41 14.06
CA ALA A 109 -3.57 4.41 13.12
C ALA A 109 -2.42 3.65 12.42
N SER A 110 -1.44 4.37 11.87
CA SER A 110 -0.28 3.78 11.22
C SER A 110 0.56 2.92 12.16
N ARG A 111 0.75 3.35 13.42
CA ARG A 111 1.45 2.57 14.45
C ARG A 111 0.74 1.26 14.77
N THR A 112 -0.58 1.35 14.96
CA THR A 112 -1.43 0.22 15.31
C THR A 112 -1.44 -0.80 14.17
N TYR A 113 -1.67 -0.36 12.94
CA TYR A 113 -1.61 -1.23 11.76
C TYR A 113 -0.24 -1.90 11.62
N ALA A 114 0.84 -1.14 11.83
CA ALA A 114 2.18 -1.68 11.70
C ALA A 114 2.49 -2.78 12.74
N LEU A 115 2.01 -2.62 13.96
CA LEU A 115 2.10 -3.62 15.01
C LEU A 115 1.25 -4.86 14.71
N TYR A 116 0.00 -4.66 14.26
CA TYR A 116 -0.88 -5.75 13.83
C TYR A 116 -0.23 -6.60 12.72
N GLN A 117 0.31 -5.95 11.68
CA GLN A 117 0.99 -6.65 10.58
C GLN A 117 2.25 -7.39 11.04
N LYS A 118 2.96 -6.85 12.03
CA LYS A 118 4.12 -7.51 12.64
C LYS A 118 3.71 -8.77 13.42
N GLN A 119 2.66 -8.70 14.23
CA GLN A 119 2.12 -9.85 14.99
C GLN A 119 1.62 -10.94 14.04
N ASN A 120 1.03 -10.55 12.91
CA ASN A 120 0.47 -11.44 11.89
C ASN A 120 1.44 -11.74 10.72
N ALA A 121 2.75 -11.48 10.90
CA ALA A 121 3.74 -11.71 9.85
C ALA A 121 3.99 -13.21 9.56
N GLY A 122 3.67 -14.08 10.52
CA GLY A 122 3.94 -15.52 10.44
C GLY A 122 5.44 -15.79 10.22
N ARG A 123 5.77 -16.57 9.18
CA ARG A 123 7.16 -16.93 8.83
C ARG A 123 7.81 -15.97 7.83
N ARG A 124 7.16 -14.87 7.46
CA ARG A 124 7.70 -13.89 6.50
C ARG A 124 8.95 -13.22 7.09
N SER A 125 9.91 -12.89 6.22
CA SER A 125 11.12 -12.16 6.62
C SER A 125 10.93 -10.65 6.77
N TYR A 126 9.73 -10.16 6.49
CA TYR A 126 9.35 -8.76 6.59
C TYR A 126 7.93 -8.68 7.16
N HIS A 127 7.60 -7.55 7.76
CA HIS A 127 6.30 -7.32 8.38
C HIS A 127 5.33 -6.63 7.41
N ILE A 128 5.83 -5.66 6.63
CA ILE A 128 5.03 -4.74 5.81
C ILE A 128 5.68 -4.53 4.44
N LEU A 129 4.88 -4.25 3.41
CA LEU A 129 5.35 -3.77 2.10
C LEU A 129 5.39 -2.24 2.05
N ALA A 130 6.38 -1.66 1.37
CA ALA A 130 6.48 -0.19 1.20
C ALA A 130 5.50 0.40 0.14
N THR A 131 4.40 -0.30 -0.15
CA THR A 131 3.45 0.04 -1.21
C THR A 131 2.06 0.30 -0.62
N VAL A 132 1.15 0.78 -1.47
CA VAL A 132 -0.28 0.93 -1.13
C VAL A 132 -0.99 -0.40 -0.80
N ASP A 133 -0.34 -1.54 -1.03
CA ASP A 133 -0.81 -2.83 -0.53
C ASP A 133 -0.61 -2.98 0.99
N SER A 134 0.11 -2.04 1.61
CA SER A 134 0.18 -1.91 3.06
C SER A 134 0.23 -0.44 3.47
N GLN A 135 1.41 0.16 3.57
CA GLN A 135 1.55 1.57 3.92
C GLN A 135 2.64 2.20 3.07
N MET A 136 2.39 3.42 2.60
CA MET A 136 3.39 4.16 1.87
C MET A 136 4.55 4.53 2.80
N TYR A 137 5.76 4.13 2.44
CA TYR A 137 6.97 4.41 3.21
C TYR A 137 8.02 5.09 2.33
N LEU A 138 8.33 6.35 2.65
CA LEU A 138 9.24 7.18 1.85
C LEU A 138 10.68 7.21 2.38
N GLY A 139 10.99 6.40 3.39
CA GLY A 139 12.26 6.50 4.09
C GLY A 139 12.48 7.89 4.68
N LYS A 140 13.72 8.38 4.64
CA LYS A 140 14.08 9.68 5.23
C LYS A 140 13.40 10.87 4.53
N ARG A 141 12.98 10.72 3.26
CA ARG A 141 12.26 11.77 2.52
C ARG A 141 10.88 12.06 3.11
N GLY A 142 10.28 11.07 3.79
CA GLY A 142 9.01 11.22 4.49
C GLY A 142 9.11 11.97 5.82
N GLU A 143 10.33 12.18 6.35
CA GLU A 143 10.52 12.79 7.68
C GLU A 143 10.27 14.30 7.63
N ARG A 144 9.00 14.69 7.74
CA ARG A 144 8.57 16.09 7.82
C ARG A 144 8.41 16.50 9.28
N GLN A 145 8.79 17.73 9.61
CA GLN A 145 8.84 18.21 11.00
C GLN A 145 7.51 18.06 11.75
N ARG A 146 6.39 18.49 11.16
CA ARG A 146 5.05 18.36 11.77
C ARG A 146 4.63 16.90 11.97
N ALA A 147 4.88 16.06 10.97
CA ALA A 147 4.62 14.62 11.08
C ALA A 147 5.48 13.96 12.16
N ALA A 148 6.77 14.31 12.24
CA ALA A 148 7.67 13.84 13.29
C ALA A 148 7.22 14.30 14.69
N GLN A 149 6.70 15.52 14.80
CA GLN A 149 6.09 16.01 16.04
C GLN A 149 4.85 15.20 16.43
N ALA A 150 3.94 14.92 15.50
CA ALA A 150 2.76 14.09 15.74
C ALA A 150 3.13 12.66 16.19
N VAL A 151 4.15 12.05 15.56
CA VAL A 151 4.69 10.74 15.96
C VAL A 151 5.22 10.78 17.39
N LYS A 152 5.98 11.83 17.74
CA LYS A 152 6.55 12.02 19.07
C LYS A 152 5.46 12.23 20.14
N GLU A 153 4.47 13.07 19.86
CA GLU A 153 3.39 13.39 20.80
C GLU A 153 2.44 12.21 21.04
N THR A 154 2.38 11.25 20.09
CA THR A 154 1.57 10.03 20.20
C THR A 154 2.39 8.78 20.48
N ARG A 155 3.63 8.94 20.94
CA ARG A 155 4.56 7.82 21.12
C ARG A 155 3.95 6.74 22.02
N GLY A 156 3.90 5.51 21.51
CA GLY A 156 3.36 4.35 22.23
C GLY A 156 1.83 4.27 22.30
N MET A 157 1.09 5.27 21.78
CA MET A 157 -0.36 5.20 21.69
C MET A 157 -0.76 4.30 20.52
N ILE A 158 -1.63 3.33 20.82
CA ILE A 158 -2.17 2.35 19.87
C ILE A 158 -3.67 2.17 20.10
N ILE A 159 -4.37 1.68 19.09
CA ILE A 159 -5.80 1.35 19.18
C ILE A 159 -5.93 -0.13 19.50
N THR A 160 -6.73 -0.44 20.52
CA THR A 160 -6.99 -1.83 20.92
C THR A 160 -8.48 -2.07 21.08
N TYR A 161 -8.89 -3.31 20.92
CA TYR A 161 -10.24 -3.79 21.23
C TYR A 161 -10.11 -5.06 22.04
N HIS A 162 -10.75 -5.10 23.22
CA HIS A 162 -10.57 -6.17 24.22
C HIS A 162 -9.09 -6.48 24.56
N GLY A 163 -8.24 -5.45 24.55
CA GLY A 163 -6.81 -5.59 24.86
C GLY A 163 -5.95 -6.05 23.68
N GLU A 164 -6.55 -6.44 22.56
CA GLU A 164 -5.85 -6.87 21.35
C GLU A 164 -5.64 -5.71 20.38
N VAL A 165 -4.52 -5.72 19.67
CA VAL A 165 -4.19 -4.70 18.65
C VAL A 165 -5.12 -4.89 17.45
N ILE A 166 -5.80 -3.84 17.03
CA ILE A 166 -6.74 -3.93 15.90
C ILE A 166 -6.01 -3.84 14.54
N PRO A 167 -6.57 -4.42 13.46
CA PRO A 167 -6.19 -4.06 12.10
C PRO A 167 -6.70 -2.65 11.76
N ALA A 168 -5.94 -1.63 12.15
CA ALA A 168 -6.30 -0.22 11.97
C ALA A 168 -6.21 0.21 10.48
N PHE A 169 -7.15 -0.25 9.67
CA PHE A 169 -7.26 0.12 8.26
C PHE A 169 -7.62 1.60 8.09
N TYR A 170 -7.07 2.22 7.05
CA TYR A 170 -7.33 3.60 6.69
C TYR A 170 -7.18 3.83 5.19
N HIS A 171 -7.79 4.89 4.69
CA HIS A 171 -7.79 5.25 3.28
C HIS A 171 -7.90 6.77 3.11
N ALA A 172 -7.75 7.28 1.88
CA ALA A 172 -7.63 8.71 1.64
C ALA A 172 -8.97 9.44 1.48
N SER A 173 -10.01 8.76 0.98
CA SER A 173 -11.35 9.32 0.84
C SER A 173 -12.39 8.21 0.71
N CYS A 174 -13.37 8.14 1.62
CA CYS A 174 -14.38 7.09 1.61
C CYS A 174 -15.44 7.29 0.52
N GLY A 175 -15.59 8.52 0.00
CA GLY A 175 -16.65 8.86 -0.95
C GLY A 175 -18.03 8.98 -0.29
N GLY A 176 -18.09 9.45 0.95
CA GLY A 176 -19.34 9.77 1.65
C GLY A 176 -19.74 8.78 2.76
N HIS A 177 -19.22 7.55 2.69
CA HIS A 177 -19.51 6.50 3.67
C HIS A 177 -18.37 5.47 3.69
N THR A 178 -17.93 5.05 4.87
CA THR A 178 -16.94 3.96 5.02
C THR A 178 -17.61 2.59 4.84
N GLU A 179 -16.87 1.56 4.48
CA GLU A 179 -17.43 0.23 4.23
C GLU A 179 -17.24 -0.70 5.43
N ASP A 180 -18.19 -1.61 5.62
CA ASP A 180 -18.06 -2.70 6.60
C ASP A 180 -17.01 -3.72 6.09
N ALA A 181 -15.99 -3.99 6.92
CA ALA A 181 -14.95 -4.94 6.59
C ALA A 181 -15.48 -6.37 6.37
N LEU A 182 -16.63 -6.72 6.95
CA LEU A 182 -17.31 -7.99 6.71
C LEU A 182 -17.74 -8.12 5.25
N VAL A 183 -18.23 -7.03 4.65
CA VAL A 183 -18.82 -7.05 3.30
C VAL A 183 -17.75 -7.22 2.23
N LEU A 184 -16.57 -6.60 2.41
CA LEU A 184 -15.46 -6.70 1.46
C LEU A 184 -14.55 -7.90 1.76
N TRP A 185 -14.20 -8.11 3.02
CA TRP A 185 -13.08 -8.98 3.40
C TRP A 185 -13.46 -10.09 4.38
N GLY A 186 -14.73 -10.20 4.76
CA GLY A 186 -15.18 -11.21 5.72
C GLY A 186 -14.68 -11.00 7.15
N ILE A 187 -14.19 -9.80 7.47
CA ILE A 187 -13.70 -9.45 8.81
C ILE A 187 -14.85 -8.85 9.60
N ASP A 188 -15.46 -9.65 10.47
CA ASP A 188 -16.59 -9.22 11.30
C ASP A 188 -16.11 -8.66 12.65
N GLU A 189 -15.70 -7.38 12.64
CA GLU A 189 -15.25 -6.69 13.85
C GLU A 189 -16.17 -5.50 14.18
N PRO A 190 -16.58 -5.31 15.44
CA PRO A 190 -17.50 -4.23 15.84
C PRO A 190 -16.97 -2.81 15.55
N TYR A 191 -15.66 -2.64 15.49
CA TYR A 191 -15.00 -1.37 15.22
C TYR A 191 -14.66 -1.13 13.73
N LEU A 192 -14.99 -2.08 12.85
CA LEU A 192 -14.79 -1.96 11.39
C LEU A 192 -16.13 -1.97 10.64
N LYS A 193 -17.11 -1.26 11.19
CA LYS A 193 -18.42 -1.04 10.57
C LYS A 193 -18.42 0.23 9.73
N GLY A 194 -19.26 0.23 8.68
CA GLY A 194 -19.46 1.40 7.84
C GLY A 194 -20.15 2.52 8.61
N VAL A 195 -19.68 3.75 8.42
CA VAL A 195 -20.24 4.97 9.00
C VAL A 195 -20.29 6.09 7.96
N ASP A 196 -21.27 6.99 8.10
CA ASP A 196 -21.36 8.22 7.31
C ASP A 196 -20.12 9.10 7.50
N CYS A 197 -19.74 9.81 6.44
CA CYS A 197 -18.57 10.68 6.46
C CYS A 197 -18.71 11.84 5.45
N ASP A 198 -18.40 13.06 5.89
CA ASP A 198 -18.53 14.26 5.06
C ASP A 198 -17.44 14.44 3.99
N CYS A 199 -16.53 13.46 3.84
CA CYS A 199 -15.35 13.59 2.99
C CYS A 199 -15.68 13.86 1.51
N GLN A 200 -16.85 13.41 1.02
CA GLN A 200 -17.21 13.56 -0.38
C GLN A 200 -17.29 15.03 -0.80
N ASN A 201 -17.72 15.92 0.09
CA ASN A 201 -17.89 17.33 -0.23
C ASN A 201 -16.60 18.15 -0.13
N ILE A 202 -15.55 17.60 0.49
CA ILE A 202 -14.29 18.31 0.77
C ILE A 202 -13.08 17.71 0.05
N SER A 203 -13.15 16.42 -0.30
CA SER A 203 -12.04 15.70 -0.94
C SER A 203 -11.96 16.07 -2.42
N THR A 204 -10.74 16.19 -2.95
CA THR A 204 -10.50 16.26 -4.40
C THR A 204 -10.91 14.97 -5.13
N PHE A 205 -11.15 13.88 -4.38
CA PHE A 205 -11.73 12.64 -4.87
C PHE A 205 -13.21 12.51 -4.51
N GLY A 206 -13.90 13.59 -4.12
CA GLY A 206 -15.34 13.64 -3.98
C GLY A 206 -16.10 13.25 -5.24
N SER A 207 -15.47 13.47 -6.39
CA SER A 207 -15.83 12.93 -7.70
C SER A 207 -14.58 12.75 -8.56
N TRP A 208 -14.54 11.75 -9.42
CA TRP A 208 -13.48 11.56 -10.41
C TRP A 208 -14.01 10.88 -11.66
N GLU A 209 -13.36 11.13 -12.79
CA GLU A 209 -13.55 10.38 -14.04
C GLU A 209 -12.20 9.78 -14.47
N LYS A 210 -12.22 8.53 -14.90
CA LYS A 210 -11.07 7.83 -15.49
C LYS A 210 -11.49 7.13 -16.77
N ARG A 211 -10.57 7.04 -17.73
CA ARG A 211 -10.79 6.38 -19.02
C ARG A 211 -9.81 5.24 -19.16
N VAL A 212 -10.32 4.05 -19.48
CA VAL A 212 -9.53 2.86 -19.73
C VAL A 212 -9.97 2.23 -21.03
N THR A 213 -9.03 1.70 -21.82
CA THR A 213 -9.38 1.01 -23.06
C THR A 213 -9.99 -0.35 -22.76
N MET A 214 -11.01 -0.77 -23.52
CA MET A 214 -11.60 -2.11 -23.40
C MET A 214 -10.53 -3.20 -23.59
N ALA A 215 -9.64 -3.02 -24.56
CA ALA A 215 -8.50 -3.92 -24.77
C ALA A 215 -7.55 -3.97 -23.57
N GLY A 216 -7.38 -2.85 -22.86
CA GLY A 216 -6.64 -2.77 -21.61
C GLY A 216 -7.28 -3.61 -20.51
N ILE A 217 -8.60 -3.50 -20.32
CA ILE A 217 -9.36 -4.30 -19.36
C ILE A 217 -9.23 -5.80 -19.68
N ILE A 218 -9.47 -6.21 -20.92
CA ILE A 218 -9.40 -7.61 -21.34
C ILE A 218 -8.00 -8.20 -21.08
N ARG A 219 -6.93 -7.48 -21.46
CA ARG A 219 -5.56 -7.93 -21.19
C ARG A 219 -5.26 -7.99 -19.70
N ALA A 220 -5.74 -7.02 -18.94
CA ALA A 220 -5.53 -6.98 -17.50
C ALA A 220 -6.17 -8.21 -16.85
N LEU A 221 -7.48 -8.40 -17.05
CA LEU A 221 -8.23 -9.52 -16.48
C LEU A 221 -7.76 -10.89 -17.00
N GLY A 222 -7.29 -10.96 -18.25
CA GLY A 222 -6.68 -12.16 -18.82
C GLY A 222 -5.46 -12.67 -18.03
N ARG A 223 -4.68 -11.77 -17.42
CA ARG A 223 -3.56 -12.15 -16.54
C ARG A 223 -4.00 -12.78 -15.22
N GLU A 224 -5.23 -12.49 -14.78
CA GLU A 224 -5.87 -13.11 -13.62
C GLU A 224 -6.69 -14.36 -13.99
N GLY A 225 -6.63 -14.80 -15.25
CA GLY A 225 -7.30 -16.02 -15.72
C GLY A 225 -8.72 -15.83 -16.24
N TYR A 226 -9.27 -14.61 -16.26
CA TYR A 226 -10.56 -14.34 -16.87
C TYR A 226 -10.47 -14.38 -18.40
N ARG A 227 -11.42 -15.05 -19.05
CA ARG A 227 -11.52 -15.09 -20.51
C ARG A 227 -12.73 -14.27 -20.95
N LEU A 228 -12.45 -13.10 -21.53
CA LEU A 228 -13.45 -12.24 -22.12
C LEU A 228 -13.29 -12.29 -23.65
N GLY A 229 -14.39 -12.55 -24.36
CA GLY A 229 -14.47 -12.35 -25.80
C GLY A 229 -14.66 -10.89 -26.17
N GLU A 230 -15.27 -10.63 -27.33
CA GLU A 230 -15.71 -9.28 -27.69
C GLU A 230 -16.78 -8.80 -26.71
N VAL A 231 -16.47 -7.74 -25.95
CA VAL A 231 -17.33 -7.20 -24.88
C VAL A 231 -18.29 -6.19 -25.47
N ASN A 232 -19.58 -6.41 -25.26
CA ASN A 232 -20.65 -5.56 -25.77
C ASN A 232 -21.28 -4.70 -24.65
N SER A 233 -21.16 -5.13 -23.39
CA SER A 233 -21.69 -4.40 -22.23
C SER A 233 -20.80 -4.58 -20.99
N VAL A 234 -20.74 -3.52 -20.18
CA VAL A 234 -20.12 -3.49 -18.85
C VAL A 234 -21.16 -2.92 -17.89
N GLU A 235 -21.67 -3.75 -16.98
CA GLU A 235 -22.75 -3.40 -16.05
C GLU A 235 -22.29 -3.57 -14.60
N ILE A 236 -22.84 -2.78 -13.69
CA ILE A 236 -22.74 -3.06 -12.25
C ILE A 236 -23.64 -4.27 -11.95
N GLY A 237 -23.07 -5.29 -11.31
CA GLY A 237 -23.84 -6.46 -10.88
C GLY A 237 -24.50 -6.25 -9.53
N THR A 238 -23.69 -6.14 -8.48
CA THR A 238 -24.16 -6.03 -7.09
C THR A 238 -23.47 -4.88 -6.39
N LEU A 239 -24.22 -4.17 -5.54
CA LEU A 239 -23.72 -3.10 -4.67
C LEU A 239 -23.69 -3.57 -3.22
N THR A 240 -22.80 -2.99 -2.41
CA THR A 240 -22.85 -3.06 -0.95
C THR A 240 -23.93 -2.13 -0.40
N ALA A 241 -24.23 -2.23 0.89
CA ALA A 241 -25.16 -1.30 1.55
C ALA A 241 -24.66 0.16 1.51
N ALA A 242 -23.34 0.38 1.56
CA ALA A 242 -22.75 1.70 1.39
C ALA A 242 -22.77 2.19 -0.07
N GLY A 243 -23.13 1.33 -1.04
CA GLY A 243 -23.20 1.66 -2.46
C GLY A 243 -21.91 1.40 -3.26
N ARG A 244 -20.95 0.66 -2.71
CA ARG A 244 -19.74 0.24 -3.43
C ARG A 244 -20.06 -0.92 -4.37
N VAL A 245 -19.44 -0.96 -5.53
CA VAL A 245 -19.56 -2.07 -6.48
C VAL A 245 -18.88 -3.29 -5.90
N LYS A 246 -19.63 -4.39 -5.74
CA LYS A 246 -19.10 -5.70 -5.34
C LYS A 246 -18.64 -6.50 -6.55
N ASN A 247 -19.43 -6.51 -7.62
CA ASN A 247 -19.11 -7.21 -8.87
C ASN A 247 -19.48 -6.38 -10.10
N VAL A 248 -18.67 -6.51 -11.15
CA VAL A 248 -18.91 -5.98 -12.50
C VAL A 248 -19.24 -7.13 -13.43
N LEU A 249 -20.28 -6.97 -14.24
CA LEU A 249 -20.71 -7.94 -15.23
C LEU A 249 -20.22 -7.51 -16.61
N PHE A 250 -19.39 -8.34 -17.24
CA PHE A 250 -18.98 -8.18 -18.63
C PHE A 250 -19.81 -9.11 -19.49
N ARG A 251 -20.67 -8.55 -20.35
CA ARG A 251 -21.36 -9.34 -21.39
C ARG A 251 -20.50 -9.34 -22.64
N HIS A 252 -20.14 -10.53 -23.09
CA HIS A 252 -19.30 -10.74 -24.27
C HIS A 252 -19.81 -11.91 -25.10
N ALA A 253 -19.23 -12.13 -26.28
CA ALA A 253 -19.67 -13.19 -27.20
C ALA A 253 -19.72 -14.60 -26.58
N GLY A 254 -18.93 -14.87 -25.52
CA GLY A 254 -18.90 -16.14 -24.79
C GLY A 254 -19.86 -16.21 -23.59
N GLY A 255 -20.72 -15.22 -23.38
CA GLY A 255 -21.68 -15.15 -22.27
C GLY A 255 -21.42 -13.98 -21.32
N THR A 256 -21.78 -14.15 -20.05
CA THR A 256 -21.56 -13.13 -19.02
C THR A 256 -20.49 -13.58 -18.05
N THR A 257 -19.46 -12.76 -17.86
CA THR A 257 -18.42 -12.98 -16.84
C THR A 257 -18.61 -11.99 -15.71
N SER A 258 -18.81 -12.49 -14.50
CA SER A 258 -18.82 -11.68 -13.28
C SER A 258 -17.41 -11.56 -12.72
N VAL A 259 -16.97 -10.34 -12.45
CA VAL A 259 -15.64 -10.03 -11.92
C VAL A 259 -15.80 -9.24 -10.61
N PRO A 260 -15.19 -9.66 -9.49
CA PRO A 260 -15.17 -8.85 -8.28
C PRO A 260 -14.52 -7.50 -8.53
N ALA A 261 -15.13 -6.42 -8.03
CA ALA A 261 -14.65 -5.07 -8.28
C ALA A 261 -13.25 -4.82 -7.68
N GLU A 262 -12.93 -5.45 -6.55
CA GLU A 262 -11.58 -5.40 -5.97
C GLU A 262 -10.53 -6.04 -6.88
N THR A 263 -10.86 -7.16 -7.53
CA THR A 263 -10.00 -7.77 -8.54
C THR A 263 -9.81 -6.83 -9.72
N LEU A 264 -10.89 -6.28 -10.28
CA LEU A 264 -10.79 -5.32 -11.37
C LEU A 264 -9.91 -4.11 -10.99
N ARG A 265 -10.10 -3.55 -9.81
CA ARG A 265 -9.34 -2.42 -9.27
C ARG A 265 -7.85 -2.74 -9.12
N ALA A 266 -7.51 -3.88 -8.51
CA ALA A 266 -6.12 -4.31 -8.34
C ALA A 266 -5.44 -4.52 -9.71
N THR A 267 -6.15 -5.14 -10.66
CA THR A 267 -5.59 -5.48 -11.97
C THR A 267 -5.45 -4.27 -12.91
N LEU A 268 -6.39 -3.33 -12.89
CA LEU A 268 -6.29 -2.06 -13.64
C LEU A 268 -5.29 -1.08 -13.02
N GLY A 269 -5.01 -1.26 -11.73
CA GLY A 269 -4.18 -0.38 -10.93
C GLY A 269 -5.00 0.76 -10.32
N TYR A 270 -4.62 1.13 -9.09
CA TYR A 270 -5.36 2.08 -8.26
C TYR A 270 -5.41 3.51 -8.81
N SER A 271 -4.55 3.88 -9.77
CA SER A 271 -4.63 5.18 -10.45
C SER A 271 -5.73 5.23 -11.53
N SER A 272 -6.00 4.08 -12.15
CA SER A 272 -7.02 3.92 -13.20
C SER A 272 -8.40 3.67 -12.61
N LEU A 273 -8.44 3.03 -11.43
CA LEU A 273 -9.67 2.82 -10.65
C LEU A 273 -9.44 3.21 -9.17
N PRO A 274 -9.59 4.50 -8.82
CA PRO A 274 -9.29 5.05 -7.50
C PRO A 274 -9.99 4.33 -6.33
N SER A 275 -11.25 3.94 -6.52
CA SER A 275 -12.08 3.23 -5.56
C SER A 275 -13.02 2.25 -6.28
N ILE A 276 -13.76 1.45 -5.53
CA ILE A 276 -14.87 0.63 -6.04
C ILE A 276 -16.23 1.34 -5.95
N PHE A 277 -16.25 2.66 -5.78
CA PHE A 277 -17.42 3.51 -5.97
C PHE A 277 -17.37 4.11 -7.37
N PHE A 278 -18.02 3.47 -8.35
CA PHE A 278 -18.03 3.97 -9.72
C PHE A 278 -19.19 3.42 -10.55
N GLU A 279 -19.44 4.09 -11.68
CA GLU A 279 -20.33 3.69 -12.75
C GLU A 279 -19.53 3.56 -14.06
N PRO A 280 -19.64 2.44 -14.78
CA PRO A 280 -19.00 2.27 -16.07
C PRO A 280 -19.91 2.65 -17.25
N GLU A 281 -19.33 3.27 -18.27
CA GLU A 281 -19.98 3.55 -19.55
C GLU A 281 -19.04 3.23 -20.72
N ILE A 282 -19.51 2.47 -21.71
CA ILE A 282 -18.71 2.21 -22.92
C ILE A 282 -18.85 3.39 -23.88
N ILE A 283 -17.74 4.05 -24.21
CA ILE A 283 -17.67 5.11 -25.22
C ILE A 283 -16.64 4.74 -26.27
N GLY A 284 -17.13 4.30 -27.43
CA GLY A 284 -16.28 3.83 -28.53
C GLY A 284 -15.44 2.61 -28.13
N ARG A 285 -14.13 2.79 -27.98
CA ARG A 285 -13.18 1.72 -27.57
C ARG A 285 -12.76 1.81 -26.10
N GLU A 286 -13.28 2.79 -25.38
CA GLU A 286 -12.97 3.06 -23.99
C GLU A 286 -14.17 2.72 -23.09
N VAL A 287 -13.86 2.45 -21.83
CA VAL A 287 -14.81 2.46 -20.73
C VAL A 287 -14.48 3.68 -19.88
N VAL A 288 -15.44 4.60 -19.81
CA VAL A 288 -15.41 5.73 -18.88
C VAL A 288 -15.90 5.24 -17.53
N LEU A 289 -15.13 5.52 -16.49
CA LEU A 289 -15.41 5.17 -15.10
C LEU A 289 -15.60 6.47 -14.34
N SER A 290 -16.83 6.73 -13.90
CA SER A 290 -17.18 7.92 -13.12
C SER A 290 -17.47 7.50 -11.69
N GLY A 291 -16.80 8.10 -10.71
CA GLY A 291 -16.84 7.59 -9.35
C GLY A 291 -16.47 8.60 -8.29
N ARG A 292 -16.30 8.11 -7.05
CA ARG A 292 -15.93 8.93 -5.88
C ARG A 292 -15.08 8.14 -4.89
N GLY A 293 -14.40 8.82 -3.99
CA GLY A 293 -13.47 8.24 -3.03
C GLY A 293 -12.14 7.78 -3.63
N LEU A 294 -11.18 7.49 -2.75
CA LEU A 294 -9.85 6.99 -3.05
C LEU A 294 -9.44 6.01 -1.95
N GLY A 295 -9.24 4.74 -2.33
CA GLY A 295 -8.90 3.67 -1.40
C GLY A 295 -10.03 2.66 -1.20
N HIS A 296 -9.80 1.73 -0.28
CA HIS A 296 -10.70 0.61 -0.04
C HIS A 296 -11.97 1.01 0.74
N GLY A 297 -11.93 2.08 1.54
CA GLY A 297 -13.10 2.62 2.22
C GLY A 297 -13.35 2.11 3.64
N VAL A 298 -12.50 1.24 4.18
CA VAL A 298 -12.69 0.59 5.49
C VAL A 298 -11.91 1.35 6.55
N GLY A 299 -12.47 1.48 7.75
CA GLY A 299 -11.79 2.13 8.88
C GLY A 299 -11.70 3.64 8.74
N LEU A 300 -10.54 4.23 9.06
CA LEU A 300 -10.35 5.68 9.09
C LEU A 300 -10.30 6.28 7.66
N CYS A 301 -11.05 7.36 7.44
CA CYS A 301 -11.05 8.17 6.23
C CYS A 301 -10.19 9.43 6.41
#